data_AF-A0A137QHV1-F1
#
_entry.id   AF-A0A137QHV1-F1
#
_cell.length_a   1.000
_cell.length_b   1.000
_cell.length_c   1.000
_cell.angle_alpha   90.00
_cell.angle_beta   90.00
_cell.angle_gamma   90.00
#
_symmetry.space_group_name_H-M   'P 1'
#
loop_
_entity.id
_entity.type
_entity.pdbx_description
1 polymer ?
#
loop_
_entity_poly.entity_id
_entity_poly.type
_entity_poly.pdbx_seq_one_letter_code
_entity_poly.pdbx_strand_id
1 'polypeptide(L)'
;MAFLNPAFRVQRLSYQRSIFPVYARLLAEHLLLRRRVSGIKASDAALALCLLFLQSSVASDETNENSRKFPSGMYRIVNPALGTWARNLPGPGHQGPWRSSIVMTTQFSSVYQTWEVTPDEEGYRIRNYGSSNSAFSTGHAEDPVIGFSDGFTKWYIEPAGGDNYRIHYPNRDLIWTVRPNEFSLDTISLEPAQGAEGQVFQFIES
;
A
#
# COMPACT_ATOMS: atom_id res chain seq x y z
N MET A 1 23.51 -46.87 -17.63
CA MET A 1 23.50 -45.99 -18.82
C MET A 1 23.34 -44.56 -18.35
N ALA A 2 24.41 -43.79 -18.50
CA ALA A 2 24.43 -42.33 -18.34
C ALA A 2 23.73 -41.66 -19.53
N PHE A 3 23.17 -40.47 -19.34
CA PHE A 3 23.71 -39.24 -19.95
C PHE A 3 23.29 -38.02 -19.13
N LEU A 4 24.32 -37.27 -18.74
CA LEU A 4 24.31 -35.91 -18.21
C LEU A 4 23.94 -34.90 -19.31
N ASN A 5 23.33 -33.77 -18.97
CA ASN A 5 23.87 -32.48 -19.43
C ASN A 5 23.43 -31.29 -18.53
N PRO A 6 24.34 -30.34 -18.20
CA PRO A 6 24.12 -29.20 -17.31
C PRO A 6 24.08 -27.85 -18.05
N ALA A 7 23.68 -26.77 -17.36
CA ALA A 7 24.19 -25.38 -17.52
C ALA A 7 23.37 -24.41 -16.64
N PHE A 8 23.96 -23.90 -15.55
CA PHE A 8 24.52 -22.54 -15.42
C PHE A 8 23.50 -21.37 -15.44
N ARG A 9 23.31 -20.71 -14.29
CA ARG A 9 23.58 -19.26 -14.15
C ARG A 9 23.49 -18.74 -12.69
N VAL A 10 24.68 -18.38 -12.19
CA VAL A 10 25.05 -17.13 -11.49
C VAL A 10 24.41 -16.84 -10.12
N GLN A 11 25.19 -17.16 -9.07
CA GLN A 11 25.26 -16.40 -7.83
C GLN A 11 25.76 -14.97 -8.10
N ARG A 12 25.11 -13.95 -7.52
CA ARG A 12 25.70 -12.62 -7.32
C ARG A 12 25.80 -12.32 -5.83
N LEU A 13 27.02 -12.35 -5.33
CA LEU A 13 27.49 -11.56 -4.20
C LEU A 13 27.80 -10.13 -4.67
N SER A 14 27.42 -9.12 -3.89
CA SER A 14 28.06 -7.79 -3.76
C SER A 14 27.15 -6.95 -2.84
N TYR A 15 27.47 -6.72 -1.57
CA TYR A 15 28.56 -5.91 -1.01
C TYR A 15 28.52 -4.42 -1.45
N GLN A 16 28.43 -3.56 -0.44
CA GLN A 16 28.74 -2.12 -0.41
C GLN A 16 27.86 -1.15 -1.22
N ARG A 17 26.89 -0.54 -0.53
CA ARG A 17 26.41 0.81 -0.83
C ARG A 17 26.44 1.68 0.44
N SER A 18 27.60 2.27 0.74
CA SER A 18 27.68 3.43 1.66
C SER A 18 28.96 4.28 1.53
N ILE A 19 29.60 4.37 0.35
CA ILE A 19 30.81 5.22 0.19
C ILE A 19 30.76 6.16 -1.04
N PHE A 20 29.76 6.03 -1.92
CA PHE A 20 29.72 6.81 -3.16
C PHE A 20 29.50 8.34 -3.05
N PRO A 21 28.86 8.94 -2.02
CA PRO A 21 28.68 10.39 -2.02
C PRO A 21 29.94 11.18 -1.58
N VAL A 22 30.94 10.54 -0.96
CA VAL A 22 32.14 11.23 -0.45
C VAL A 22 33.21 11.39 -1.55
N TYR A 23 33.37 10.41 -2.44
CA TYR A 23 34.36 10.49 -3.52
C TYR A 23 33.99 11.47 -4.63
N ALA A 24 32.70 11.67 -4.92
CA ALA A 24 32.24 12.60 -5.94
C ALA A 24 32.54 14.07 -5.58
N ARG A 25 32.49 14.42 -4.28
CA ARG A 25 32.77 15.77 -3.79
C ARG A 25 34.26 16.12 -3.88
N LEU A 26 35.14 15.18 -3.55
CA LEU A 26 36.60 15.33 -3.67
C LEU A 26 37.08 15.44 -5.12
N LEU A 27 36.44 14.73 -6.06
CA LEU A 27 36.77 14.81 -7.49
C LEU A 27 36.35 16.15 -8.12
N ALA A 28 35.21 16.71 -7.70
CA ALA A 28 34.74 18.01 -8.17
C ALA A 28 35.64 19.16 -7.68
N GLU A 29 36.11 19.11 -6.44
CA GLU A 29 37.06 20.10 -5.91
C GLU A 29 38.43 20.01 -6.59
N HIS A 30 38.91 18.79 -6.90
CA HIS A 30 40.18 18.59 -7.58
C HIS A 30 40.18 19.09 -9.03
N LEU A 31 39.02 19.02 -9.71
CA LEU A 31 38.82 19.54 -11.07
C LEU A 31 38.67 21.07 -11.11
N LEU A 32 38.06 21.67 -10.10
CA LEU A 32 37.97 23.13 -9.97
C LEU A 32 39.32 23.80 -9.64
N LEU A 33 40.20 23.13 -8.90
CA LEU A 33 41.55 23.62 -8.61
C LEU A 33 42.49 23.58 -9.83
N ARG A 34 42.24 22.72 -10.82
CA ARG A 34 42.98 22.72 -12.10
C ARG A 34 42.52 23.82 -13.07
N ARG A 35 41.45 24.54 -12.75
CA ARG A 35 40.85 25.59 -13.60
C ARG A 35 41.68 26.89 -13.69
N ARG A 36 42.82 26.98 -12.99
CA ARG A 36 43.67 28.19 -12.98
C ARG A 36 44.90 28.15 -13.89
N VAL A 37 45.21 27.04 -14.58
CA VAL A 37 46.53 26.89 -15.25
C VAL A 37 46.51 26.53 -16.74
N SER A 38 45.40 26.19 -17.39
CA SER A 38 45.48 25.92 -18.85
C SER A 38 44.19 26.18 -19.61
N GLY A 39 44.35 26.92 -20.72
CA GLY A 39 43.30 27.23 -21.68
C GLY A 39 42.56 26.00 -22.19
N ILE A 40 41.25 26.12 -22.27
CA ILE A 40 40.31 25.04 -22.55
C ILE A 40 40.08 24.93 -24.07
N LYS A 41 40.20 23.70 -24.61
CA LYS A 41 39.59 23.29 -25.88
C LYS A 41 38.12 22.94 -25.64
N ALA A 42 37.26 23.21 -26.63
CA ALA A 42 35.80 23.13 -26.54
C ALA A 42 35.18 21.80 -26.01
N SER A 43 35.95 20.71 -25.90
CA SER A 43 35.50 19.42 -25.37
C SER A 43 35.23 19.42 -23.86
N ASP A 44 35.93 20.24 -23.07
CA ASP A 44 35.84 20.15 -21.60
C ASP A 44 34.65 20.94 -21.03
N ALA A 45 34.16 21.92 -21.78
CA ALA A 45 32.93 22.66 -21.44
C ALA A 45 31.68 21.78 -21.56
N ALA A 46 31.66 20.83 -22.51
CA ALA A 46 30.55 19.91 -22.72
C ALA A 46 30.40 18.89 -21.57
N LEU A 47 31.53 18.39 -21.03
CA LEU A 47 31.52 17.51 -19.86
C LEU A 47 31.07 18.23 -18.58
N ALA A 48 31.49 19.49 -18.39
CA ALA A 48 31.03 20.31 -17.28
C ALA A 48 29.53 20.65 -17.38
N LEU A 49 29.01 20.90 -18.59
CA LEU A 49 27.57 21.09 -18.80
C LEU A 49 26.77 19.80 -18.57
N CYS A 50 27.27 18.64 -19.02
CA CYS A 50 26.64 17.35 -18.74
C CYS A 50 26.59 17.05 -17.24
N LEU A 51 27.64 17.37 -16.49
CA LEU A 51 27.67 17.19 -15.02
C LEU A 51 26.74 18.18 -14.30
N LEU A 52 26.59 19.41 -14.80
CA LEU A 52 25.62 20.37 -14.26
C LEU A 52 24.18 19.96 -14.57
N PHE A 53 23.90 19.38 -15.75
CA PHE A 53 22.59 18.84 -16.10
C PHE A 53 22.24 17.54 -15.35
N LEU A 54 23.24 16.72 -15.00
CA LEU A 54 23.05 15.55 -14.13
C LEU A 54 22.85 15.94 -12.66
N GLN A 55 23.36 17.10 -12.22
CA GLN A 55 23.09 17.62 -10.88
C GLN A 55 21.75 18.34 -10.77
N SER A 56 21.25 18.96 -11.85
CA SER A 56 19.92 19.56 -11.86
C SER A 56 18.78 18.57 -12.07
N SER A 57 19.06 17.34 -12.53
CA SER A 57 18.07 16.24 -12.58
C SER A 57 17.92 15.47 -11.26
N VAL A 58 18.73 15.78 -10.24
CA VAL A 58 18.62 15.26 -8.87
C VAL A 58 18.31 16.42 -7.90
N ALA A 59 17.43 17.30 -8.36
CA ALA A 59 16.71 18.24 -7.51
C ALA A 59 15.23 18.24 -7.95
N SER A 60 14.69 17.03 -8.16
CA SER A 60 13.24 16.84 -8.08
C SER A 60 12.88 16.91 -6.61
N ASP A 61 12.55 18.13 -6.19
CA ASP A 61 11.39 18.37 -5.33
C ASP A 61 11.25 17.38 -4.17
N GLU A 62 12.12 17.52 -3.16
CA GLU A 62 11.78 17.14 -1.78
C GLU A 62 10.72 18.10 -1.20
N THR A 63 9.74 18.53 -2.02
CA THR A 63 8.46 18.99 -1.52
C THR A 63 7.74 17.79 -0.95
N ASN A 64 8.10 17.46 0.28
CA ASN A 64 7.13 17.22 1.33
C ASN A 64 5.85 16.52 0.84
N GLU A 65 5.98 15.31 0.28
CA GLU A 65 4.93 14.28 0.33
C GLU A 65 4.78 13.87 1.80
N ASN A 66 4.38 14.84 2.62
CA ASN A 66 3.68 14.61 3.86
C ASN A 66 2.45 13.82 3.46
N SER A 67 2.60 12.50 3.48
CA SER A 67 1.60 11.48 3.77
C SER A 67 0.24 12.11 4.06
N ARG A 68 -0.52 12.41 2.99
CA ARG A 68 -1.87 12.94 3.18
C ARG A 68 -2.65 11.79 3.81
N LYS A 69 -2.81 11.85 5.13
CA LYS A 69 -3.61 10.89 5.88
C LYS A 69 -4.97 10.77 5.17
N PHE A 70 -5.41 9.53 4.98
CA PHE A 70 -6.73 9.23 4.44
C PHE A 70 -7.78 9.98 5.29
N PRO A 71 -8.73 10.69 4.65
CA PRO A 71 -9.68 11.52 5.38
C PRO A 71 -10.54 10.67 6.31
N SER A 72 -10.76 11.16 7.52
CA SER A 72 -11.72 10.54 8.45
C SER A 72 -13.14 10.84 8.00
N GLY A 73 -14.07 9.89 8.15
CA GLY A 73 -15.45 10.11 7.77
C GLY A 73 -16.31 8.86 7.75
N MET A 74 -17.52 9.04 7.20
CA MET A 74 -18.52 7.99 7.02
C MET A 74 -18.54 7.59 5.56
N TYR A 75 -18.29 6.31 5.29
CA TYR A 75 -18.09 5.80 3.94
C TYR A 75 -18.87 4.52 3.69
N ARG A 76 -19.26 4.34 2.44
CA ARG A 76 -19.53 3.03 1.87
C ARG A 76 -18.24 2.56 1.20
N ILE A 77 -17.76 1.39 1.61
CA ILE A 77 -16.55 0.77 1.06
C ILE A 77 -16.98 -0.13 -0.10
N VAL A 78 -16.61 0.24 -1.32
CA VAL A 78 -17.06 -0.38 -2.57
C VAL A 78 -15.89 -1.08 -3.25
N ASN A 79 -16.09 -2.29 -3.78
CA ASN A 79 -15.21 -2.83 -4.79
C ASN A 79 -15.76 -2.43 -6.18
N PRO A 80 -15.08 -1.51 -6.91
CA PRO A 80 -15.64 -0.95 -8.15
C PRO A 80 -15.71 -1.96 -9.29
N ALA A 81 -14.78 -2.93 -9.35
CA ALA A 81 -14.75 -3.94 -10.40
C ALA A 81 -15.93 -4.92 -10.28
N LEU A 82 -16.28 -5.28 -9.04
CA LEU A 82 -17.39 -6.20 -8.76
C LEU A 82 -18.74 -5.49 -8.62
N GLY A 83 -18.75 -4.16 -8.47
CA GLY A 83 -19.98 -3.37 -8.25
C GLY A 83 -20.66 -3.67 -6.91
N THR A 84 -19.91 -4.23 -5.94
CA THR A 84 -20.42 -4.63 -4.62
C THR A 84 -19.86 -3.73 -3.52
N TRP A 85 -20.57 -3.65 -2.39
CA TRP A 85 -20.12 -2.90 -1.21
C TRP A 85 -20.12 -3.74 0.05
N ALA A 86 -19.21 -3.41 0.95
CA ALA A 86 -19.07 -4.06 2.23
C ALA A 86 -20.25 -3.71 3.15
N ARG A 87 -20.86 -4.74 3.76
CA ARG A 87 -21.80 -4.59 4.86
C ARG A 87 -21.43 -5.50 6.02
N ASN A 88 -21.85 -5.12 7.22
CA ASN A 88 -21.75 -5.97 8.39
C ASN A 88 -23.05 -5.90 9.19
N LEU A 89 -23.74 -7.03 9.30
CA LEU A 89 -24.91 -7.17 10.16
C LEU A 89 -24.46 -7.53 11.59
N PRO A 90 -25.23 -7.14 12.62
CA PRO A 90 -24.96 -7.56 13.98
C PRO A 90 -25.01 -9.10 14.08
N GLY A 91 -24.22 -9.65 15.01
CA GLY A 91 -24.26 -11.08 15.31
C GLY A 91 -25.59 -11.50 15.96
N PRO A 92 -25.88 -12.81 16.05
CA PRO A 92 -27.18 -13.34 16.49
C PRO A 92 -27.50 -13.18 17.99
N GLY A 93 -26.76 -12.38 18.77
CA GLY A 93 -26.91 -12.33 20.23
C GLY A 93 -26.82 -10.93 20.83
N HIS A 94 -27.39 -10.77 22.03
CA HIS A 94 -27.48 -9.50 22.77
C HIS A 94 -26.42 -9.33 23.89
N GLN A 95 -25.67 -10.38 24.24
CA GLN A 95 -24.63 -10.38 25.29
C GLN A 95 -23.36 -11.18 24.92
N GLY A 96 -22.24 -10.49 24.67
CA GLY A 96 -20.91 -11.10 24.47
C GLY A 96 -20.07 -10.38 23.41
N PRO A 97 -18.77 -10.71 23.29
CA PRO A 97 -17.98 -10.31 22.14
C PRO A 97 -18.46 -11.08 20.91
N TRP A 98 -19.09 -10.39 19.96
CA TRP A 98 -19.68 -11.00 18.77
C TRP A 98 -18.77 -10.85 17.57
N ARG A 99 -18.70 -11.94 16.80
CA ARG A 99 -18.06 -12.00 15.48
C ARG A 99 -19.14 -12.16 14.44
N SER A 100 -19.13 -11.32 13.40
CA SER A 100 -20.03 -11.46 12.26
C SER A 100 -19.30 -11.20 10.95
N SER A 101 -19.73 -11.85 9.88
CA SER A 101 -19.07 -11.73 8.59
C SER A 101 -19.20 -10.31 8.03
N ILE A 102 -18.12 -9.80 7.43
CA ILE A 102 -18.20 -8.69 6.49
C ILE A 102 -18.45 -9.31 5.12
N VAL A 103 -19.56 -8.94 4.51
CA VAL A 103 -19.95 -9.48 3.20
C VAL A 103 -20.03 -8.37 2.17
N MET A 104 -19.65 -8.68 0.94
CA MET A 104 -19.79 -7.80 -0.21
C MET A 104 -21.13 -8.09 -0.89
N THR A 105 -21.92 -7.06 -1.18
CA THR A 105 -23.25 -7.24 -1.76
C THR A 105 -23.69 -6.05 -2.60
N THR A 106 -24.70 -6.25 -3.44
CA THR A 106 -25.45 -5.20 -4.13
C THR A 106 -26.77 -4.85 -3.42
N GLN A 107 -27.08 -5.52 -2.29
CA GLN A 107 -28.32 -5.31 -1.56
C GLN A 107 -28.21 -4.11 -0.61
N PHE A 108 -29.14 -3.17 -0.75
CA PHE A 108 -29.24 -2.04 0.17
C PHE A 108 -29.42 -2.51 1.61
N SER A 109 -28.58 -1.99 2.51
CA SER A 109 -28.54 -2.41 3.91
C SER A 109 -28.56 -1.23 4.90
N SER A 110 -29.03 -0.04 4.47
CA SER A 110 -29.19 1.16 5.31
C SER A 110 -27.91 1.50 6.11
N VAL A 111 -27.98 1.59 7.43
CA VAL A 111 -26.83 1.90 8.31
C VAL A 111 -25.75 0.81 8.32
N TYR A 112 -26.09 -0.43 7.95
CA TYR A 112 -25.17 -1.58 8.00
C TYR A 112 -24.19 -1.65 6.82
N GLN A 113 -24.36 -0.82 5.80
CA GLN A 113 -23.39 -0.62 4.71
C GLN A 113 -22.50 0.62 4.93
N THR A 114 -22.70 1.34 6.04
CA THR A 114 -21.94 2.55 6.38
C THR A 114 -20.81 2.21 7.36
N TRP A 115 -19.62 2.73 7.07
CA TRP A 115 -18.39 2.50 7.82
C TRP A 115 -17.78 3.82 8.25
N GLU A 116 -17.58 3.97 9.55
CA GLU A 116 -16.78 5.02 10.16
C GLU A 116 -15.29 4.67 10.02
N VAL A 117 -14.53 5.52 9.36
CA VAL A 117 -13.07 5.42 9.24
C VAL A 117 -12.45 6.54 10.07
N THR A 118 -11.71 6.17 11.12
CA THR A 118 -11.09 7.12 12.06
C THR A 118 -9.59 6.84 12.20
N PRO A 119 -8.74 7.88 12.27
CA PRO A 119 -7.31 7.71 12.51
C PRO A 119 -7.04 7.04 13.86
N ASP A 120 -6.08 6.13 13.89
CA ASP A 120 -5.58 5.43 15.08
C ASP A 120 -4.06 5.34 15.00
N GLU A 121 -3.38 6.30 15.64
CA GLU A 121 -1.92 6.52 15.56
C GLU A 121 -1.45 6.72 14.10
N GLU A 122 -0.77 5.70 13.55
CA GLU A 122 -0.23 5.65 12.19
C GLU A 122 -1.20 5.04 11.16
N GLY A 123 -2.27 4.38 11.63
CA GLY A 123 -3.25 3.71 10.77
C GLY A 123 -4.68 4.19 11.02
N TYR A 124 -5.65 3.31 10.76
CA TYR A 124 -7.07 3.61 10.84
C TYR A 124 -7.84 2.48 11.53
N ARG A 125 -8.84 2.89 12.31
CA ARG A 125 -9.93 2.02 12.73
C ARG A 125 -11.05 2.12 11.70
N ILE A 126 -11.55 0.97 11.26
CA ILE A 126 -12.69 0.85 10.33
C ILE A 126 -13.82 0.18 11.10
N ARG A 127 -14.89 0.92 11.41
CA ARG A 127 -16.01 0.46 12.23
C ARG A 127 -17.31 0.57 11.48
N ASN A 128 -18.13 -0.48 11.47
CA ASN A 128 -19.45 -0.42 10.89
C ASN A 128 -20.38 0.40 11.79
N TYR A 129 -21.10 1.36 11.20
CA TYR A 129 -21.98 2.25 11.96
C TYR A 129 -23.18 1.51 12.54
N GLY A 130 -23.87 0.71 11.72
CA GLY A 130 -25.09 0.00 12.12
C GLY A 130 -24.85 -1.10 13.15
N SER A 131 -23.82 -1.94 12.96
CA SER A 131 -23.53 -3.04 13.89
C SER A 131 -22.61 -2.66 15.04
N SER A 132 -21.99 -1.48 15.00
CA SER A 132 -20.93 -1.04 15.92
C SER A 132 -19.66 -1.91 15.93
N ASN A 133 -19.59 -2.96 15.10
CA ASN A 133 -18.44 -3.85 15.02
C ASN A 133 -17.27 -3.18 14.29
N SER A 134 -16.05 -3.43 14.75
CA SER A 134 -14.84 -3.00 14.04
C SER A 134 -14.33 -4.12 13.14
N ALA A 135 -13.78 -3.76 11.98
CA ALA A 135 -13.15 -4.72 11.09
C ALA A 135 -11.88 -5.31 11.76
N PHE A 136 -11.81 -6.63 11.77
CA PHE A 136 -10.83 -7.39 12.52
C PHE A 136 -10.36 -8.61 11.73
N SER A 137 -9.07 -8.94 11.86
CA SER A 137 -8.48 -10.18 11.40
C SER A 137 -7.27 -10.55 12.27
N THR A 138 -6.93 -11.83 12.31
CA THR A 138 -5.74 -12.37 13.03
C THR A 138 -4.44 -12.21 12.24
N GLY A 139 -4.51 -11.86 10.94
CA GLY A 139 -3.36 -11.41 10.16
C GLY A 139 -2.60 -12.50 9.41
N HIS A 140 -3.07 -13.73 9.38
CA HIS A 140 -2.51 -14.77 8.52
C HIS A 140 -3.06 -14.67 7.09
N ALA A 141 -2.32 -15.21 6.12
CA ALA A 141 -2.83 -15.31 4.76
C ALA A 141 -4.10 -16.18 4.75
N GLU A 142 -5.07 -15.77 3.95
CA GLU A 142 -6.41 -16.34 3.84
C GLU A 142 -7.31 -16.17 5.07
N ASP A 143 -6.84 -15.48 6.12
CA ASP A 143 -7.69 -15.17 7.27
C ASP A 143 -8.88 -14.31 6.84
N PRO A 144 -10.08 -14.60 7.34
CA PRO A 144 -11.23 -13.75 7.07
C PRO A 144 -11.05 -12.39 7.75
N VAL A 145 -11.61 -11.36 7.12
CA VAL A 145 -11.86 -10.08 7.75
C VAL A 145 -13.31 -10.05 8.22
N ILE A 146 -13.50 -9.91 9.52
CA ILE A 146 -14.80 -10.01 10.19
C ILE A 146 -15.11 -8.72 10.94
N GLY A 147 -16.39 -8.48 11.24
CA GLY A 147 -16.80 -7.53 12.25
C GLY A 147 -16.64 -8.14 13.63
N PHE A 148 -15.96 -7.45 14.54
CA PHE A 148 -15.78 -7.86 15.92
C PHE A 148 -16.19 -6.74 16.89
N SER A 149 -16.97 -7.07 17.92
CA SER A 149 -17.52 -6.06 18.84
C SER A 149 -16.57 -5.66 19.97
N ASP A 150 -15.53 -6.45 20.24
CA ASP A 150 -14.66 -6.32 21.42
C ASP A 150 -13.18 -6.13 21.04
N GLY A 151 -12.93 -5.71 19.81
CA GLY A 151 -11.58 -5.49 19.32
C GLY A 151 -11.58 -4.99 17.89
N PHE A 152 -10.42 -4.50 17.45
CA PHE A 152 -10.22 -4.03 16.09
C PHE A 152 -8.81 -4.37 15.62
N THR A 153 -8.64 -4.47 14.31
CA THR A 153 -7.33 -4.44 13.67
C THR A 153 -7.09 -3.00 13.22
N LYS A 154 -5.89 -2.47 13.47
CA LYS A 154 -5.45 -1.21 12.88
C LYS A 154 -5.12 -1.47 11.41
N TRP A 155 -5.76 -0.74 10.49
CA TRP A 155 -5.59 -0.90 9.05
C TRP A 155 -4.78 0.26 8.47
N TYR A 156 -4.04 0.01 7.38
CA TYR A 156 -3.43 1.08 6.58
C TYR A 156 -4.17 1.22 5.26
N ILE A 157 -4.50 2.44 4.87
CA ILE A 157 -5.24 2.73 3.64
C ILE A 157 -4.29 3.44 2.69
N GLU A 158 -3.93 2.78 1.58
CA GLU A 158 -2.94 3.26 0.62
C GLU A 158 -3.60 3.56 -0.73
N PRO A 159 -3.26 4.68 -1.39
CA PRO A 159 -3.74 4.98 -2.74
C PRO A 159 -3.32 3.91 -3.75
N ALA A 160 -4.25 3.53 -4.63
CA ALA A 160 -4.05 2.56 -5.71
C ALA A 160 -4.23 3.19 -7.11
N GLY A 161 -4.22 4.53 -7.18
CA GLY A 161 -4.41 5.32 -8.41
C GLY A 161 -5.85 5.78 -8.62
N GLY A 162 -6.02 7.05 -9.02
CA GLY A 162 -7.35 7.68 -9.08
C GLY A 162 -8.00 7.74 -7.69
N ASP A 163 -9.31 7.46 -7.62
CA ASP A 163 -10.08 7.41 -6.38
C ASP A 163 -10.08 6.03 -5.71
N ASN A 164 -9.10 5.19 -6.06
CA ASN A 164 -9.00 3.82 -5.59
C ASN A 164 -7.95 3.65 -4.50
N TYR A 165 -8.17 2.66 -3.63
CA TYR A 165 -7.36 2.39 -2.46
C TYR A 165 -7.17 0.87 -2.23
N ARG A 166 -6.12 0.53 -1.49
CA ARG A 166 -5.90 -0.79 -0.90
C ARG A 166 -5.94 -0.68 0.63
N ILE A 167 -6.43 -1.72 1.29
CA ILE A 167 -6.55 -1.77 2.75
C ILE A 167 -5.60 -2.86 3.26
N HIS A 168 -4.51 -2.43 3.89
CA HIS A 168 -3.38 -3.28 4.29
C HIS A 168 -3.47 -3.69 5.75
N TYR A 169 -3.12 -4.95 6.01
CA TYR A 169 -2.85 -5.46 7.34
C TYR A 169 -1.51 -4.91 7.87
N PRO A 170 -1.38 -4.61 9.17
CA PRO A 170 -0.18 -4.00 9.73
C PRO A 170 1.02 -4.95 9.67
N ASN A 171 2.18 -4.43 9.26
CA ASN A 171 3.48 -5.11 9.29
C ASN A 171 3.56 -6.43 8.50
N ARG A 172 2.63 -6.66 7.56
CA ARG A 172 2.61 -7.83 6.68
C ARG A 172 2.17 -7.38 5.30
N ASP A 173 2.71 -8.02 4.26
CA ASP A 173 2.27 -7.80 2.88
C ASP A 173 0.97 -8.58 2.62
N LEU A 174 -0.09 -8.18 3.32
CA LEU A 174 -1.43 -8.76 3.21
C LEU A 174 -2.45 -7.64 3.12
N ILE A 175 -3.40 -7.76 2.20
CA ILE A 175 -4.42 -6.76 1.95
C ILE A 175 -5.81 -7.39 1.89
N TRP A 176 -6.84 -6.58 2.16
CA TRP A 176 -8.23 -6.98 1.95
C TRP A 176 -8.42 -7.42 0.51
N THR A 177 -9.03 -8.59 0.34
CA THR A 177 -9.34 -9.18 -0.95
C THR A 177 -10.76 -9.74 -0.89
N VAL A 178 -11.60 -9.35 -1.85
CA VAL A 178 -12.93 -9.93 -2.01
C VAL A 178 -12.78 -11.36 -2.51
N ARG A 179 -13.34 -12.31 -1.77
CA ARG A 179 -13.42 -13.73 -2.12
C ARG A 179 -14.82 -14.05 -2.62
N PRO A 180 -14.98 -14.37 -3.92
CA PRO A 180 -16.23 -14.86 -4.44
C PRO A 180 -16.63 -16.17 -3.75
N ASN A 181 -17.91 -16.35 -3.47
CA ASN A 181 -18.43 -17.60 -2.95
C ASN A 181 -19.61 -18.09 -3.80
N GLU A 182 -19.49 -19.27 -4.41
CA GLU A 182 -20.51 -19.81 -5.32
C GLU A 182 -21.87 -20.08 -4.63
N PHE A 183 -21.86 -20.30 -3.31
CA PHE A 183 -23.03 -20.73 -2.55
C PHE A 183 -23.51 -19.71 -1.52
N SER A 184 -22.86 -18.55 -1.42
CA SER A 184 -23.20 -17.52 -0.45
C SER A 184 -22.74 -16.14 -0.91
N LEU A 185 -22.88 -15.13 -0.06
CA LEU A 185 -22.37 -13.80 -0.38
C LEU A 185 -20.84 -13.79 -0.31
N ASP A 186 -20.24 -13.05 -1.23
CA ASP A 186 -18.81 -12.77 -1.24
C ASP A 186 -18.37 -12.21 0.11
N THR A 187 -17.19 -12.61 0.55
CA THR A 187 -16.60 -12.16 1.82
C THR A 187 -15.28 -11.45 1.58
N ILE A 188 -14.68 -10.92 2.64
CA ILE A 188 -13.34 -10.33 2.59
C ILE A 188 -12.38 -11.23 3.35
N SER A 189 -11.22 -11.53 2.77
CA SER A 189 -10.10 -12.19 3.43
C SER A 189 -8.80 -11.41 3.20
N LEU A 190 -7.75 -11.79 3.92
CA LEU A 190 -6.40 -11.29 3.72
C LEU A 190 -5.66 -12.12 2.67
N GLU A 191 -5.09 -11.48 1.66
CA GLU A 191 -4.21 -12.14 0.67
C GLU A 191 -3.00 -11.26 0.35
N PRO A 192 -1.90 -11.84 -0.18
CA PRO A 192 -0.78 -11.05 -0.68
C PRO A 192 -1.22 -10.01 -1.72
N ALA A 193 -0.54 -8.87 -1.76
CA ALA A 193 -0.82 -7.83 -2.74
C ALA A 193 -0.37 -8.29 -4.15
N GLN A 194 -1.33 -8.76 -4.95
CA GLN A 194 -1.08 -9.28 -6.31
C GLN A 194 -1.68 -8.39 -7.41
N GLY A 195 -2.39 -7.32 -7.01
CA GLY A 195 -3.02 -6.39 -7.94
C GLY A 195 -4.31 -6.92 -8.56
N ALA A 196 -4.93 -7.93 -7.94
CA ALA A 196 -6.22 -8.45 -8.41
C ALA A 196 -7.34 -7.42 -8.22
N GLU A 197 -8.36 -7.46 -9.07
CA GLU A 197 -9.50 -6.53 -9.03
C GLU A 197 -10.26 -6.59 -7.69
N GLY A 198 -10.31 -7.77 -7.07
CA GLY A 198 -10.86 -7.97 -5.72
C GLY A 198 -10.12 -7.24 -4.60
N GLN A 199 -8.95 -6.64 -4.88
CA GLN A 199 -8.07 -5.99 -3.90
C GLN A 199 -8.15 -4.46 -3.92
N VAL A 200 -9.00 -3.91 -4.77
CA VAL A 200 -9.13 -2.47 -4.99
C VAL A 200 -10.48 -1.99 -4.47
N PHE A 201 -10.46 -0.89 -3.69
CA PHE A 201 -11.65 -0.35 -3.05
C PHE A 201 -11.79 1.15 -3.28
N GLN A 202 -13.03 1.62 -3.29
CA GLN A 202 -13.39 3.04 -3.26
C GLN A 202 -14.13 3.34 -1.96
N PHE A 203 -13.91 4.53 -1.42
CA PHE A 203 -14.58 5.03 -0.23
C PHE A 203 -15.53 6.15 -0.64
N ILE A 204 -16.82 5.83 -0.77
CA ILE A 204 -17.84 6.80 -1.18
C ILE A 204 -18.47 7.39 0.07
N GLU A 205 -18.44 8.72 0.23
CA GLU A 205 -19.08 9.40 1.37
C GLU A 205 -20.56 9.00 1.49
N SER A 206 -20.99 8.72 2.72
CA SER A 206 -22.35 8.23 3.07
C SER A 206 -23.22 9.29 3.74
#